data_AF-S2N867-F1
#
_entry.id   AF-S2N867-F1
#
_cell.length_a   1.000
_cell.length_b   1.000
_cell.length_c   1.000
_cell.angle_alpha   90.00
_cell.angle_beta   90.00
_cell.angle_gamma   90.00
#
_symmetry.space_group_name_H-M   'P 1'
#
loop_
_entity.id
_entity.type
_entity.pdbx_description
1 polymer ?
#
loop_
_entity_poly.entity_id
_entity_poly.type
_entity_poly.pdbx_seq_one_letter_code
_entity_poly.pdbx_strand_id
1 'polypeptide(L)'
;MNLTSSFTDLNLVRKQIDEARAAIEKIDLQLKDNQTAHSRLDAELADYTKQMGLLGNDNREAFATLNQKQDLDNEKFLAEIEQLRLQTAVTQRNKHRLQTEVEVLTARRETAKREHEELTLHRTTIDSTLQNLKETEKQLVQKLSPETAQIKALQSQQSDLEATIKQTEVEIQKLNQQIADDREQTLQIQQKFANASSDTKLNITKARSGHFVYLADIVQIDDSGVRYQIEGFAKYFADRKQTPTILTTMYNDEAYRIFQGYKQNLRLDPNIQLLNLYDDLQARKPGLAARKVTPYVDADWHQAPASDASTIRYVDSTGQIQQEVTKRAENDQVWTVDRYRDGQLVIRDVYDRAEYLSVTQTFAQDEAHTITLEQFYSTHGNVVLTKRYKPNGDLREIQLLNSAGQLRNVFATEEELSLQWLQGVLTGAKQASLMLDVRSQVFTALSGRFQRVPFNLTPVVSEIPDPALMKVLNRPSLIRELIVTKKAIARDLQEFFDNRFRVIVVEAVTADAGDFHVVLPQARG
;
A
#
# COMPACT_ATOMS: atom_id res chain seq x y z
N MET A 1 0.33 -17.07 -32.44
CA MET A 1 0.82 -16.97 -33.83
C MET A 1 1.67 -15.73 -33.95
N ASN A 2 2.75 -15.76 -34.73
CA ASN A 2 3.69 -14.64 -34.84
C ASN A 2 3.18 -13.66 -35.92
N LEU A 3 2.53 -12.57 -35.51
CA LEU A 3 1.97 -11.52 -36.38
C LEU A 3 2.95 -11.04 -37.46
N THR A 4 4.22 -10.92 -37.11
CA THR A 4 5.31 -10.55 -38.00
C THR A 4 5.47 -11.51 -39.18
N SER A 5 5.25 -12.81 -38.96
CA SER A 5 5.27 -13.82 -40.02
C SER A 5 4.09 -13.63 -40.97
N SER A 6 2.89 -13.43 -40.44
CA SER A 6 1.67 -13.32 -41.25
C SER A 6 1.59 -12.04 -42.10
N PHE A 7 2.15 -10.91 -41.64
CA PHE A 7 2.33 -9.72 -42.47
C PHE A 7 3.38 -9.92 -43.57
N THR A 8 4.45 -10.67 -43.27
CA THR A 8 5.47 -11.03 -44.27
C THR A 8 4.87 -11.92 -45.36
N ASP A 9 4.05 -12.90 -44.96
CA ASP A 9 3.32 -13.79 -45.88
C ASP A 9 2.32 -13.01 -46.76
N LEU A 10 1.58 -12.05 -46.19
CA LEU A 10 0.66 -11.19 -46.95
C LEU A 10 1.40 -10.36 -48.02
N ASN A 11 2.53 -9.77 -47.65
CA ASN A 11 3.35 -8.97 -48.58
C ASN A 11 3.95 -9.85 -49.70
N LEU A 12 4.35 -11.09 -49.36
CA LEU A 12 4.84 -12.05 -50.35
C LEU A 12 3.74 -12.44 -51.34
N VAL A 13 2.54 -12.76 -50.87
CA VAL A 13 1.39 -13.10 -51.73
C VAL A 13 1.01 -11.93 -52.64
N ARG A 14 1.01 -10.69 -52.15
CA ARG A 14 0.77 -9.50 -52.98
C ARG A 14 1.80 -9.33 -54.08
N LYS A 15 3.08 -9.53 -53.76
CA LYS A 15 4.15 -9.51 -54.76
C LYS A 15 3.93 -10.58 -55.83
N GLN A 16 3.56 -11.79 -55.43
CA GLN A 16 3.25 -12.89 -56.37
C GLN A 16 2.03 -12.59 -57.26
N ILE A 17 1.02 -11.88 -56.73
CA ILE A 17 -0.12 -11.39 -57.52
C ILE A 17 0.33 -10.40 -58.59
N ASP A 18 1.21 -9.46 -58.24
CA ASP A 18 1.74 -8.46 -59.18
C ASP A 18 2.63 -9.13 -60.25
N GLU A 19 3.48 -10.07 -59.86
CA GLU A 19 4.30 -10.88 -60.78
C GLU A 19 3.42 -11.70 -61.73
N ALA A 20 2.35 -12.34 -61.23
CA ALA A 20 1.40 -13.07 -62.06
C ALA A 20 0.70 -12.14 -63.07
N ARG A 21 0.25 -10.94 -62.65
CA ARG A 21 -0.36 -9.94 -63.56
C ARG A 21 0.60 -9.50 -64.67
N ALA A 22 1.87 -9.28 -64.34
CA ALA A 22 2.88 -8.93 -65.34
C ALA A 22 3.14 -10.08 -66.34
N ALA A 23 3.15 -11.33 -65.86
CA ALA A 23 3.30 -12.50 -66.71
C ALA A 23 2.10 -12.68 -67.67
N ILE A 24 0.89 -12.42 -67.17
CA ILE A 24 -0.34 -12.38 -67.96
C ILE A 24 -0.23 -11.39 -69.11
N GLU A 25 0.14 -10.14 -68.81
CA GLU A 25 0.25 -9.07 -69.81
C GLU A 25 1.26 -9.45 -70.90
N LYS A 26 2.38 -10.06 -70.52
CA LYS A 26 3.38 -10.56 -71.46
C LYS A 26 2.84 -11.66 -72.37
N ILE A 27 2.09 -12.62 -71.84
CA ILE A 27 1.51 -13.71 -72.63
C ILE A 27 0.40 -13.20 -73.55
N ASP A 28 -0.42 -12.25 -73.09
CA ASP A 28 -1.47 -11.64 -73.91
C ASP A 28 -0.85 -10.92 -75.14
N LEU A 29 0.29 -10.25 -74.96
CA LEU A 29 1.07 -9.69 -76.07
C LEU A 29 1.58 -10.79 -77.04
N GLN A 30 2.13 -11.88 -76.51
CA GLN A 30 2.62 -13.00 -77.33
C GLN A 30 1.48 -13.67 -78.11
N LEU A 31 0.31 -13.86 -77.50
CA LEU A 31 -0.88 -14.39 -78.15
C LEU A 31 -1.36 -13.49 -79.29
N LYS A 32 -1.35 -12.17 -79.07
CA LYS A 32 -1.72 -11.18 -80.09
C LYS A 32 -0.74 -11.16 -81.27
N ASP A 33 0.55 -11.22 -81.00
CA ASP A 33 1.58 -11.27 -82.04
C ASP A 33 1.49 -12.57 -82.84
N ASN A 34 1.32 -13.72 -82.17
CA ASN A 34 1.13 -15.02 -82.80
C ASN A 34 -0.16 -15.06 -83.64
N GLN A 35 -1.28 -14.49 -83.15
CA GLN A 35 -2.54 -14.39 -83.91
C GLN A 35 -2.39 -13.53 -85.17
N THR A 36 -1.61 -12.44 -85.08
CA THR A 36 -1.29 -11.59 -86.22
C THR A 36 -0.44 -12.35 -87.25
N ALA A 37 0.57 -13.10 -86.79
CA ALA A 37 1.39 -13.95 -87.65
C ALA A 37 0.57 -15.05 -88.33
N HIS A 38 -0.32 -15.72 -87.59
CA HIS A 38 -1.23 -16.73 -88.13
C HIS A 38 -2.13 -16.15 -89.23
N SER A 39 -2.70 -14.96 -89.00
CA SER A 39 -3.57 -14.29 -89.98
C SER A 39 -2.81 -13.88 -91.25
N ARG A 40 -1.52 -13.51 -91.13
CA ARG A 40 -0.64 -13.25 -92.30
C ARG A 40 -0.36 -14.53 -93.09
N LEU A 41 -0.03 -15.62 -92.39
CA LEU A 41 0.19 -16.93 -93.03
C LEU A 41 -1.07 -17.45 -93.74
N ASP A 42 -2.26 -17.27 -93.16
CA ASP A 42 -3.53 -17.60 -93.81
C ASP A 42 -3.76 -16.79 -95.09
N ALA A 43 -3.46 -15.48 -95.06
CA ALA A 43 -3.58 -14.61 -96.23
C ALA A 43 -2.58 -14.98 -97.34
N GLU A 44 -1.32 -15.25 -96.98
CA GLU A 44 -0.30 -15.73 -97.91
C GLU A 44 -0.68 -17.07 -98.54
N LEU A 45 -1.12 -18.05 -97.73
CA LEU A 45 -1.60 -19.34 -98.24
C LEU A 45 -2.76 -19.19 -99.22
N ALA A 46 -3.72 -18.31 -98.93
CA ALA A 46 -4.84 -18.04 -99.82
C ALA A 46 -4.38 -17.45 -101.16
N ASP A 47 -3.43 -16.50 -101.14
CA ASP A 47 -2.89 -15.89 -102.36
C ASP A 47 -2.09 -16.90 -103.20
N TYR A 48 -1.18 -17.66 -102.59
CA TYR A 48 -0.40 -18.69 -103.28
C TYR A 48 -1.29 -19.81 -103.85
N THR A 49 -2.34 -20.21 -103.12
CA THR A 49 -3.33 -21.19 -103.61
C THR A 49 -4.10 -20.65 -104.81
N LYS A 50 -4.49 -19.37 -104.78
CA LYS A 50 -5.15 -18.70 -105.92
C LYS A 50 -4.23 -18.61 -107.14
N GLN A 51 -2.96 -18.23 -106.96
CA GLN A 51 -1.95 -18.19 -108.01
C GLN A 51 -1.72 -19.57 -108.65
N MET A 52 -1.66 -20.64 -107.84
CA MET A 52 -1.62 -22.01 -108.37
C MET A 52 -2.85 -22.39 -109.19
N GLY A 53 -4.05 -21.94 -108.76
CA GLY A 53 -5.30 -22.14 -109.49
C GLY A 53 -5.31 -21.46 -110.86
N LEU A 54 -4.82 -20.22 -110.93
CA LEU A 54 -4.71 -19.45 -112.18
C LEU A 54 -3.78 -20.14 -113.18
N LEU A 55 -2.59 -20.58 -112.76
CA LEU A 55 -1.66 -21.33 -113.63
C LEU A 55 -2.25 -22.65 -114.15
N GLY A 56 -3.16 -23.27 -113.39
CA GLY A 56 -3.91 -24.45 -113.83
C GLY A 56 -4.95 -24.16 -114.90
N ASN A 57 -5.60 -22.99 -114.82
CA ASN A 57 -6.58 -22.53 -115.80
C ASN A 57 -5.90 -22.02 -117.08
N ASP A 58 -4.82 -21.24 -116.97
CA ASP A 58 -4.07 -20.72 -118.12
C ASP A 58 -3.56 -21.84 -119.03
N ASN A 59 -3.04 -22.93 -118.45
CA ASN A 59 -2.65 -24.10 -119.24
C ASN A 59 -3.88 -24.77 -119.90
N ARG A 60 -5.02 -24.92 -119.19
CA ARG A 60 -6.23 -25.50 -119.79
C ARG A 60 -6.76 -24.66 -120.94
N GLU A 61 -6.81 -23.34 -120.79
CA GLU A 61 -7.26 -22.42 -121.83
C GLU A 61 -6.32 -22.43 -123.03
N ALA A 62 -5.00 -22.46 -122.81
CA ALA A 62 -4.02 -22.57 -123.89
C ALA A 62 -4.17 -23.88 -124.69
N PHE A 63 -4.39 -25.01 -124.02
CA PHE A 63 -4.67 -26.30 -124.67
C PHE A 63 -6.03 -26.34 -125.39
N ALA A 64 -7.07 -25.76 -124.81
CA ALA A 64 -8.40 -25.66 -125.43
C ALA A 64 -8.37 -24.81 -126.71
N THR A 65 -7.66 -23.67 -126.68
CA THR A 65 -7.46 -22.79 -127.83
C THR A 65 -6.73 -23.49 -128.98
N LEU A 66 -5.76 -24.37 -128.67
CA LEU A 66 -5.01 -25.10 -129.69
C LEU A 66 -5.81 -26.25 -130.32
N ASN A 67 -6.65 -26.94 -129.53
CA ASN A 67 -7.58 -27.96 -130.04
C ASN A 67 -8.64 -27.40 -131.01
N GLN A 68 -8.94 -26.10 -130.95
CA GLN A 68 -9.88 -25.44 -131.87
C GLN A 68 -9.24 -25.03 -133.21
N LYS A 69 -7.90 -25.00 -133.33
CA LYS A 69 -7.16 -24.56 -134.52
C LYS A 69 -6.82 -25.70 -135.50
N GLN A 70 -7.71 -26.67 -135.70
CA GLN A 70 -7.40 -27.93 -136.40
C GLN A 70 -7.24 -27.83 -137.94
N ASP A 71 -6.98 -26.66 -138.53
CA ASP A 71 -7.03 -26.43 -139.99
C ASP A 71 -5.94 -25.46 -140.55
N LEU A 72 -4.67 -25.56 -140.12
CA LEU A 72 -3.57 -24.78 -140.71
C LEU A 72 -2.23 -25.56 -140.83
N ASP A 73 -1.46 -25.20 -141.88
CA ASP A 73 -0.12 -25.65 -142.31
C ASP A 73 0.76 -26.36 -141.24
N ASN A 74 1.18 -27.60 -141.52
CA ASN A 74 1.80 -28.53 -140.56
C ASN A 74 3.04 -27.95 -139.83
N GLU A 75 3.89 -27.14 -140.48
CA GLU A 75 5.11 -26.61 -139.84
C GLU A 75 4.84 -25.50 -138.81
N LYS A 76 3.88 -24.60 -139.07
CA LYS A 76 3.51 -23.54 -138.11
C LYS A 76 2.81 -24.11 -136.88
N PHE A 77 1.96 -25.10 -137.08
CA PHE A 77 1.28 -25.81 -135.99
C PHE A 77 2.29 -26.54 -135.09
N LEU A 78 3.32 -27.17 -135.67
CA LEU A 78 4.40 -27.81 -134.91
C LEU A 78 5.21 -26.81 -134.08
N ALA A 79 5.52 -25.62 -134.61
CA ALA A 79 6.22 -24.57 -133.87
C ALA A 79 5.39 -23.99 -132.70
N GLU A 80 4.08 -23.80 -132.89
CA GLU A 80 3.16 -23.39 -131.80
C GLU A 80 3.05 -24.48 -130.71
N ILE A 81 3.02 -25.77 -131.10
CA ILE A 81 3.07 -26.89 -130.15
C ILE A 81 4.37 -26.89 -129.35
N GLU A 82 5.51 -26.64 -129.99
CA GLU A 82 6.82 -26.62 -129.31
C GLU A 82 6.96 -25.44 -128.35
N GLN A 83 6.48 -24.26 -128.74
CA GLN A 83 6.33 -23.10 -127.85
C GLN A 83 5.44 -23.41 -126.64
N LEU A 84 4.30 -24.06 -126.85
CA LEU A 84 3.40 -24.44 -125.76
C LEU A 84 3.94 -25.56 -124.90
N ARG A 85 4.75 -26.47 -125.43
CA ARG A 85 5.50 -27.45 -124.62
C ARG A 85 6.51 -26.77 -123.70
N LEU A 86 7.27 -25.80 -124.22
CA LEU A 86 8.20 -25.00 -123.43
C LEU A 86 7.46 -24.18 -122.36
N GLN A 87 6.37 -23.52 -122.73
CA GLN A 87 5.53 -22.77 -121.79
C GLN A 87 4.90 -23.69 -120.73
N THR A 88 4.43 -24.87 -121.11
CA THR A 88 3.90 -25.88 -120.18
C THR A 88 4.97 -26.35 -119.21
N ALA A 89 6.20 -26.60 -119.67
CA ALA A 89 7.32 -26.98 -118.81
C ALA A 89 7.67 -25.87 -117.80
N VAL A 90 7.67 -24.60 -118.22
CA VAL A 90 7.85 -23.44 -117.34
C VAL A 90 6.71 -23.32 -116.34
N THR A 91 5.45 -23.46 -116.77
CA THR A 91 4.27 -23.44 -115.89
C THR A 91 4.30 -24.60 -114.88
N GLN A 92 4.70 -25.80 -115.29
CA GLN A 92 4.86 -26.95 -114.41
C GLN A 92 5.96 -26.72 -113.36
N ARG A 93 7.09 -26.12 -113.77
CA ARG A 93 8.16 -25.73 -112.83
C ARG A 93 7.69 -24.66 -111.84
N ASN A 94 6.95 -23.66 -112.30
CA ASN A 94 6.38 -22.62 -111.44
C ASN A 94 5.33 -23.18 -110.49
N LYS A 95 4.47 -24.08 -110.96
CA LYS A 95 3.49 -24.79 -110.13
C LYS A 95 4.18 -25.64 -109.06
N HIS A 96 5.24 -26.37 -109.42
CA HIS A 96 6.00 -27.15 -108.45
C HIS A 96 6.66 -26.26 -107.38
N ARG A 97 7.26 -25.12 -107.79
CA ARG A 97 7.80 -24.13 -106.85
C ARG A 97 6.74 -23.58 -105.88
N LEU A 98 5.57 -23.19 -106.40
CA LEU A 98 4.47 -22.70 -105.57
C LEU A 98 3.91 -23.80 -104.65
N GLN A 99 3.88 -25.05 -105.11
CA GLN A 99 3.46 -26.18 -104.29
C GLN A 99 4.41 -26.40 -103.10
N THR A 100 5.72 -26.35 -103.32
CA THR A 100 6.71 -26.40 -102.23
C THR A 100 6.54 -25.22 -101.26
N GLU A 101 6.27 -24.01 -101.76
CA GLU A 101 6.03 -22.84 -100.91
C GLU A 101 4.76 -23.01 -100.05
N VAL A 102 3.68 -23.55 -100.62
CA VAL A 102 2.44 -23.87 -99.90
C VAL A 102 2.69 -24.92 -98.82
N GLU A 103 3.48 -25.96 -99.10
CA GLU A 103 3.84 -26.97 -98.09
C GLU A 103 4.62 -26.35 -96.92
N VAL A 104 5.59 -25.47 -97.20
CA VAL A 104 6.37 -24.75 -96.18
C VAL A 104 5.49 -23.82 -95.36
N LEU A 105 4.62 -23.03 -96.01
CA LEU A 105 3.70 -22.12 -95.33
C LEU A 105 2.66 -22.89 -94.49
N THR A 106 2.19 -24.04 -94.96
CA THR A 106 1.28 -24.92 -94.22
C THR A 106 1.97 -25.47 -92.96
N ALA A 107 3.22 -25.92 -93.07
CA ALA A 107 3.99 -26.37 -91.91
C ALA A 107 4.21 -25.24 -90.89
N ARG A 108 4.52 -24.02 -91.35
CA ARG A 108 4.68 -22.84 -90.48
C ARG A 108 3.38 -22.47 -89.78
N ARG A 109 2.24 -22.54 -90.48
CA ARG A 109 0.91 -22.30 -89.92
C ARG A 109 0.58 -23.30 -88.81
N GLU A 110 0.80 -24.60 -89.04
CA GLU A 110 0.56 -25.62 -88.03
C GLU A 110 1.50 -25.51 -86.81
N THR A 111 2.71 -24.99 -86.99
CA THR A 111 3.60 -24.64 -85.87
C THR A 111 3.06 -23.43 -85.09
N ALA A 112 2.69 -22.34 -85.78
CA ALA A 112 2.13 -21.16 -85.13
C ALA A 112 0.84 -21.47 -84.37
N LYS A 113 -0.01 -22.36 -84.91
CA LYS A 113 -1.23 -22.85 -84.25
C LYS A 113 -0.94 -23.62 -82.96
N ARG A 114 0.05 -24.52 -82.98
CA ARG A 114 0.47 -25.24 -81.77
C ARG A 114 1.03 -24.29 -80.70
N GLU A 115 1.86 -23.32 -81.10
CA GLU A 115 2.34 -22.27 -80.20
C GLU A 115 1.19 -21.45 -79.60
N HIS A 116 0.14 -21.16 -80.38
CA HIS A 116 -1.06 -20.47 -79.90
C HIS A 116 -1.80 -21.29 -78.83
N GLU A 117 -1.98 -22.58 -79.08
CA GLU A 117 -2.62 -23.51 -78.13
C GLU A 117 -1.82 -23.63 -76.83
N GLU A 118 -0.48 -23.74 -76.92
CA GLU A 118 0.41 -23.77 -75.76
C GLU A 118 0.37 -22.47 -74.94
N LEU A 119 0.44 -21.31 -75.61
CA LEU A 119 0.33 -20.00 -74.95
C LEU A 119 -1.04 -19.81 -74.28
N THR A 120 -2.11 -20.29 -74.92
CA THR A 120 -3.47 -20.24 -74.35
C THR A 120 -3.59 -21.11 -73.10
N LEU A 121 -3.01 -22.31 -73.12
CA LEU A 121 -2.95 -23.18 -71.96
C LEU A 121 -2.15 -22.53 -70.83
N HIS A 122 -0.97 -21.97 -71.15
CA HIS A 122 -0.12 -21.29 -70.18
C HIS A 122 -0.82 -20.08 -69.55
N ARG A 123 -1.53 -19.29 -70.36
CA ARG A 123 -2.35 -18.16 -69.89
C ARG A 123 -3.42 -18.61 -68.90
N THR A 124 -4.11 -19.70 -69.19
CA THR A 124 -5.15 -20.29 -68.35
C THR A 124 -4.58 -20.80 -67.02
N THR A 125 -3.38 -21.40 -67.02
CA THR A 125 -2.68 -21.82 -65.80
C THR A 125 -2.28 -20.64 -64.92
N ILE A 126 -1.81 -19.54 -65.51
CA ILE A 126 -1.46 -18.34 -64.73
C ILE A 126 -2.72 -17.66 -64.18
N ASP A 127 -3.84 -17.65 -64.92
CA ASP A 127 -5.12 -17.15 -64.40
C ASP A 127 -5.61 -17.94 -63.19
N SER A 128 -5.57 -19.26 -63.24
CA SER A 128 -5.99 -20.09 -62.09
C SER A 128 -5.08 -19.86 -60.88
N THR A 129 -3.77 -19.70 -61.10
CA THR A 129 -2.80 -19.34 -60.06
C THR A 129 -3.12 -17.97 -59.46
N LEU A 130 -3.44 -16.97 -60.29
CA LEU A 130 -3.82 -15.63 -59.83
C LEU A 130 -5.09 -15.66 -58.98
N GLN A 131 -6.10 -16.46 -59.37
CA GLN A 131 -7.32 -16.60 -58.57
C GLN A 131 -7.04 -17.22 -57.19
N ASN A 132 -6.21 -18.27 -57.14
CA ASN A 132 -5.81 -18.89 -55.88
C ASN A 132 -5.02 -17.94 -54.98
N LEU A 133 -4.12 -17.14 -55.55
CA LEU A 133 -3.37 -16.12 -54.80
C LEU A 133 -4.30 -15.03 -54.24
N LYS A 134 -5.30 -14.57 -55.02
CA LYS A 134 -6.29 -13.59 -54.56
C LYS A 134 -7.14 -14.13 -53.41
N GLU A 135 -7.55 -15.39 -53.45
CA GLU A 135 -8.30 -16.00 -52.35
C GLU A 135 -7.41 -16.18 -51.10
N THR A 136 -6.14 -16.52 -51.29
CA THR A 136 -5.16 -16.59 -50.19
C THR A 136 -4.94 -15.22 -49.54
N GLU A 137 -4.80 -14.15 -50.35
CA GLU A 137 -4.72 -12.78 -49.85
C GLU A 137 -5.95 -12.41 -49.01
N LYS A 138 -7.15 -12.71 -49.52
CA LYS A 138 -8.41 -12.44 -48.82
C LYS A 138 -8.48 -13.16 -47.46
N GLN A 139 -8.08 -14.42 -47.40
CA GLN A 139 -8.05 -15.19 -46.14
C GLN A 139 -7.05 -14.61 -45.14
N LEU A 140 -5.86 -14.20 -45.60
CA LEU A 140 -4.85 -13.56 -44.75
C LEU A 140 -5.34 -12.20 -44.22
N VAL A 141 -5.96 -11.37 -45.07
CA VAL A 141 -6.56 -10.09 -44.66
C VAL A 141 -7.66 -10.30 -43.62
N GLN A 142 -8.55 -11.28 -43.82
CA GLN A 142 -9.61 -11.59 -42.85
C GLN A 142 -9.04 -11.98 -41.48
N LYS A 143 -7.98 -12.81 -41.45
CA LYS A 143 -7.31 -13.23 -40.21
C LYS A 143 -6.59 -12.08 -39.49
N LEU A 144 -5.93 -11.19 -40.24
CA LEU A 144 -5.17 -10.07 -39.68
C LEU A 144 -6.06 -8.90 -39.21
N SER A 145 -7.28 -8.78 -39.75
CA SER A 145 -8.19 -7.69 -39.41
C SER A 145 -8.60 -7.60 -37.92
N PRO A 146 -9.03 -8.67 -37.23
CA PRO A 146 -9.35 -8.60 -35.81
C PRO A 146 -8.10 -8.34 -34.95
N GLU A 147 -6.96 -8.93 -35.29
CA GLU A 147 -5.71 -8.75 -34.54
C GLU A 147 -5.22 -7.29 -34.64
N THR A 148 -5.34 -6.68 -35.83
CA THR A 148 -5.00 -5.26 -36.03
C THR A 148 -5.95 -4.34 -35.27
N ALA A 149 -7.25 -4.67 -35.24
CA ALA A 149 -8.23 -3.92 -34.45
C ALA A 149 -7.95 -4.04 -32.94
N GLN A 150 -7.56 -5.22 -32.47
CA GLN A 150 -7.20 -5.47 -31.08
C GLN A 150 -5.92 -4.72 -30.67
N ILE A 151 -4.89 -4.70 -31.53
CA ILE A 151 -3.67 -3.91 -31.28
C ILE A 151 -4.02 -2.43 -31.15
N LYS A 152 -4.87 -1.89 -32.04
CA LYS A 152 -5.30 -0.49 -31.97
C LYS A 152 -6.10 -0.18 -30.70
N ALA A 153 -6.96 -1.11 -30.26
CA ALA A 153 -7.70 -0.97 -29.01
C ALA A 153 -6.77 -0.98 -27.78
N LEU A 154 -5.78 -1.90 -27.76
CA LEU A 154 -4.78 -1.96 -26.70
C LEU A 154 -3.89 -0.71 -26.67
N GLN A 155 -3.50 -0.17 -27.82
CA GLN A 155 -2.77 1.09 -27.91
C GLN A 155 -3.58 2.28 -27.37
N SER A 156 -4.89 2.33 -27.66
CA SER A 156 -5.78 3.35 -27.09
C SER A 156 -5.88 3.22 -25.56
N GLN A 157 -6.09 2.00 -25.06
CA GLN A 157 -6.16 1.73 -23.62
C GLN A 157 -4.84 2.07 -22.91
N GLN A 158 -3.70 1.78 -23.53
CA GLN A 158 -2.39 2.17 -23.00
C GLN A 158 -2.26 3.69 -22.90
N SER A 159 -2.68 4.44 -23.93
CA SER A 159 -2.66 5.90 -23.90
C SER A 159 -3.55 6.47 -22.78
N ASP A 160 -4.72 5.89 -22.55
CA ASP A 160 -5.63 6.32 -21.47
C ASP A 160 -5.06 6.02 -20.08
N LEU A 161 -4.41 4.87 -19.91
CA LEU A 161 -3.70 4.50 -18.69
C LEU A 161 -2.52 5.44 -18.42
N GLU A 162 -1.71 5.77 -19.43
CA GLU A 162 -0.60 6.72 -19.32
C GLU A 162 -1.10 8.13 -18.91
N ALA A 163 -2.23 8.59 -19.44
CA ALA A 163 -2.86 9.83 -19.02
C ALA A 163 -3.33 9.78 -17.55
N THR A 164 -3.92 8.66 -17.14
CA THR A 164 -4.38 8.44 -15.76
C THR A 164 -3.21 8.40 -14.77
N ILE A 165 -2.10 7.74 -15.13
CA ILE A 165 -0.88 7.71 -14.32
C ILE A 165 -0.34 9.13 -14.14
N LYS A 166 -0.20 9.91 -15.21
CA LYS A 166 0.27 11.31 -15.14
C LYS A 166 -0.62 12.17 -14.24
N GLN A 167 -1.95 12.03 -14.35
CA GLN A 167 -2.88 12.74 -13.49
C GLN A 167 -2.69 12.35 -12.01
N THR A 168 -2.52 11.06 -11.74
CA THR A 168 -2.30 10.52 -10.39
C THR A 168 -0.97 11.00 -9.81
N GLU A 169 0.11 11.07 -10.60
CA GLU A 169 1.40 11.62 -10.19
C GLU A 169 1.29 13.09 -9.77
N VAL A 170 0.51 13.89 -10.50
CA VAL A 170 0.25 15.30 -10.15
C VAL A 170 -0.52 15.41 -8.82
N GLU A 171 -1.51 14.56 -8.58
CA GLU A 171 -2.25 14.52 -7.32
C GLU A 171 -1.38 14.10 -6.14
N ILE A 172 -0.52 13.09 -6.33
CA ILE A 172 0.47 12.67 -5.32
C ILE A 172 1.42 13.82 -5.00
N GLN A 173 1.92 14.56 -6.01
CA GLN A 173 2.77 15.72 -5.78
C GLN A 173 2.07 16.81 -4.98
N LYS A 174 0.79 17.11 -5.28
CA LYS A 174 0.00 18.08 -4.52
C LYS A 174 -0.21 17.65 -3.07
N LEU A 175 -0.54 16.37 -2.84
CA LEU A 175 -0.70 15.83 -1.48
C LEU A 175 0.61 15.87 -0.70
N ASN A 176 1.74 15.53 -1.33
CA ASN A 176 3.05 15.61 -0.68
C ASN A 176 3.42 17.05 -0.32
N GLN A 177 3.12 18.03 -1.18
CA GLN A 177 3.33 19.44 -0.86
C GLN A 177 2.45 19.86 0.31
N GLN A 178 1.17 19.50 0.32
CA GLN A 178 0.26 19.80 1.43
C GLN A 178 0.76 19.19 2.75
N ILE A 179 1.25 17.94 2.73
CA ILE A 179 1.83 17.29 3.92
C ILE A 179 3.08 18.05 4.41
N ALA A 180 3.92 18.54 3.50
CA ALA A 180 5.09 19.33 3.86
C ALA A 180 4.70 20.67 4.50
N ASP A 181 3.72 21.37 3.91
CA ASP A 181 3.22 22.64 4.42
C ASP A 181 2.54 22.46 5.79
N ASP A 182 1.72 21.42 5.96
CA ASP A 182 1.06 21.10 7.23
C ASP A 182 2.09 20.73 8.32
N ARG A 183 3.18 20.03 7.95
CA ARG A 183 4.30 19.74 8.87
C ARG A 183 5.02 21.02 9.28
N GLU A 184 5.26 21.93 8.33
CA GLU A 184 5.90 23.21 8.62
C GLU A 184 5.02 24.05 9.54
N GLN A 185 3.72 24.15 9.26
CA GLN A 185 2.76 24.83 10.13
C GLN A 185 2.72 24.19 11.51
N THR A 186 2.71 22.86 11.60
CA THR A 186 2.76 22.14 12.88
C THR A 186 4.05 22.45 13.65
N LEU A 187 5.20 22.48 12.98
CA LEU A 187 6.49 22.86 13.58
C LEU A 187 6.48 24.32 14.05
N GLN A 188 5.95 25.25 13.26
CA GLN A 188 5.83 26.65 13.64
C GLN A 188 4.88 26.85 14.82
N ILE A 189 3.77 26.10 14.85
CA ILE A 189 2.83 26.07 15.97
C ILE A 189 3.52 25.51 17.21
N GLN A 190 4.20 24.37 17.11
CA GLN A 190 4.98 23.77 18.19
C GLN A 190 6.07 24.71 18.71
N GLN A 191 6.77 25.43 17.83
CA GLN A 191 7.79 26.42 18.20
C GLN A 191 7.17 27.65 18.86
N LYS A 192 6.04 28.16 18.35
CA LYS A 192 5.29 29.25 19.00
C LYS A 192 4.79 28.85 20.39
N PHE A 193 4.33 27.60 20.55
CA PHE A 193 3.96 27.04 21.85
C PHE A 193 5.16 26.74 22.76
N ALA A 194 6.29 26.28 22.22
CA ALA A 194 7.53 26.10 22.99
C ALA A 194 8.08 27.44 23.49
N ASN A 195 7.94 28.50 22.69
CA ASN A 195 8.34 29.85 23.07
C ASN A 195 7.33 30.48 24.05
N ALA A 196 6.04 30.19 23.92
CA ALA A 196 4.99 30.62 24.87
C ALA A 196 4.96 29.81 26.18
N SER A 197 5.47 28.58 26.19
CA SER A 197 5.53 27.70 27.37
C SER A 197 6.72 28.00 28.30
N SER A 198 7.55 28.97 27.93
CA SER A 198 8.67 29.43 28.75
C SER A 198 8.24 30.10 30.07
N ASP A 199 6.95 30.40 30.26
CA ASP A 199 6.50 31.20 31.41
C ASP A 199 5.30 30.66 32.21
N THR A 200 5.08 29.35 32.26
CA THR A 200 4.13 28.82 33.25
C THR A 200 4.54 27.45 33.74
N LYS A 201 5.16 27.37 34.93
CA LYS A 201 5.50 26.11 35.61
C LYS A 201 4.25 25.23 35.76
N LEU A 202 4.39 23.90 35.71
CA LEU A 202 3.35 23.02 36.22
C LEU A 202 3.11 23.45 37.68
N ASN A 203 1.86 23.51 38.13
CA ASN A 203 1.54 23.75 39.53
C ASN A 203 1.89 22.48 40.32
N ILE A 204 3.19 22.24 40.49
CA ILE A 204 3.72 21.09 41.17
C ILE A 204 3.63 21.36 42.66
N THR A 205 3.04 20.42 43.40
CA THR A 205 3.03 20.51 44.85
C THR A 205 4.46 20.46 45.35
N LYS A 206 4.89 21.51 46.05
CA LYS A 206 6.24 21.54 46.64
C LYS A 206 6.33 20.48 47.74
N ALA A 207 7.26 19.55 47.57
CA ALA A 207 7.58 18.58 48.61
C ALA A 207 8.20 19.27 49.84
N ARG A 208 7.93 18.71 51.03
CA ARG A 208 8.48 19.22 52.29
C ARG A 208 9.89 18.72 52.60
N SER A 209 10.35 17.68 51.91
CA SER A 209 11.68 17.08 52.10
C SER A 209 12.49 17.05 50.80
N GLY A 210 13.81 16.90 50.94
CA GLY A 210 14.73 16.63 49.83
C GLY A 210 14.89 15.13 49.53
N HIS A 211 14.16 14.25 50.22
CA HIS A 211 14.28 12.80 50.08
C HIS A 211 13.01 12.22 49.48
N PHE A 212 13.17 11.51 48.37
CA PHE A 212 12.06 11.00 47.59
C PHE A 212 12.18 9.49 47.40
N VAL A 213 11.06 8.79 47.43
CA VAL A 213 10.96 7.37 47.05
C VAL A 213 9.94 7.28 45.92
N TYR A 214 10.38 6.79 44.77
CA TYR A 214 9.48 6.56 43.64
C TYR A 214 8.92 5.14 43.68
N LEU A 215 7.61 5.05 43.57
CA LEU A 215 6.85 3.83 43.29
C LEU A 215 5.99 4.13 42.07
N ALA A 216 5.77 3.16 41.19
CA ALA A 216 4.87 3.40 40.03
C ALA A 216 3.45 3.73 40.51
N ASP A 217 2.96 2.96 41.50
CA ASP A 217 1.64 3.10 42.13
C ASP A 217 1.66 2.72 43.62
N ILE A 218 0.57 3.00 44.35
CA ILE A 218 0.28 2.54 45.72
C ILE A 218 -0.87 1.52 45.68
N VAL A 219 -0.56 0.23 45.87
CA VAL A 219 -1.52 -0.89 45.80
C VAL A 219 -1.95 -1.39 47.20
N GLN A 220 -2.99 -2.22 47.32
CA GLN A 220 -3.42 -2.70 48.65
C GLN A 220 -2.34 -3.57 49.34
N ILE A 221 -2.37 -3.62 50.67
CA ILE A 221 -1.32 -4.20 51.55
C ILE A 221 -1.11 -5.71 51.35
N ASP A 222 -2.11 -6.40 50.82
CA ASP A 222 -2.08 -7.84 50.55
C ASP A 222 -1.13 -8.21 49.40
N ASP A 223 -0.66 -7.24 48.63
CA ASP A 223 0.51 -7.41 47.77
C ASP A 223 1.80 -7.40 48.61
N SER A 224 2.36 -8.60 48.81
CA SER A 224 3.57 -8.80 49.60
C SER A 224 4.74 -7.96 49.10
N GLY A 225 4.88 -7.73 47.79
CA GLY A 225 6.06 -7.07 47.23
C GLY A 225 6.22 -5.61 47.65
N VAL A 226 5.15 -4.82 47.54
CA VAL A 226 5.18 -3.36 47.76
C VAL A 226 5.24 -3.02 49.24
N ARG A 227 4.52 -3.78 50.08
CA ARG A 227 4.53 -3.60 51.53
C ARG A 227 5.95 -3.65 52.11
N TYR A 228 6.72 -4.66 51.74
CA TYR A 228 8.05 -4.89 52.30
C TYR A 228 9.07 -3.85 51.86
N GLN A 229 8.96 -3.34 50.63
CA GLN A 229 9.78 -2.22 50.18
C GLN A 229 9.51 -0.98 51.04
N ILE A 230 8.24 -0.68 51.30
CA ILE A 230 7.85 0.48 52.11
C ILE A 230 8.28 0.32 53.57
N GLU A 231 8.13 -0.86 54.18
CA GLU A 231 8.64 -1.13 55.54
C GLU A 231 10.17 -0.95 55.63
N GLY A 232 10.91 -1.50 54.65
CA GLY A 232 12.37 -1.37 54.58
C GLY A 232 12.81 0.09 54.41
N PHE A 233 12.16 0.83 53.50
CA PHE A 233 12.43 2.25 53.31
C PHE A 233 12.08 3.07 54.55
N ALA A 234 10.95 2.78 55.19
CA ALA A 234 10.55 3.46 56.42
C ALA A 234 11.61 3.30 57.51
N LYS A 235 12.13 2.08 57.71
CA LYS A 235 13.25 1.84 58.63
C LYS A 235 14.51 2.60 58.21
N TYR A 236 14.89 2.53 56.93
CA TYR A 236 16.06 3.24 56.39
C TYR A 236 16.03 4.74 56.70
N PHE A 237 14.87 5.38 56.50
CA PHE A 237 14.69 6.81 56.75
C PHE A 237 14.55 7.14 58.24
N ALA A 238 13.85 6.30 59.02
CA ALA A 238 13.71 6.47 60.46
C ALA A 238 15.07 6.43 61.18
N ASP A 239 15.94 5.46 60.84
CA ASP A 239 17.29 5.34 61.40
C ASP A 239 18.16 6.59 61.10
N ARG A 240 17.83 7.32 60.04
CA ARG A 240 18.50 8.57 59.62
C ARG A 240 17.80 9.84 60.09
N LYS A 241 16.69 9.72 60.83
CA LYS A 241 15.83 10.85 61.23
C LYS A 241 15.41 11.71 60.03
N GLN A 242 15.13 11.07 58.90
CA GLN A 242 14.68 11.69 57.67
C GLN A 242 13.22 11.32 57.41
N THR A 243 12.47 12.23 56.79
CA THR A 243 11.08 11.99 56.38
C THR A 243 11.01 12.00 54.85
N PRO A 244 10.81 10.85 54.19
CA PRO A 244 10.71 10.81 52.74
C PRO A 244 9.38 11.36 52.24
N THR A 245 9.36 11.77 50.99
CA THR A 245 8.14 11.97 50.20
C THR A 245 8.01 10.81 49.22
N ILE A 246 6.88 10.12 49.24
CA ILE A 246 6.56 9.07 48.28
C ILE A 246 6.02 9.73 47.01
N LEU A 247 6.59 9.39 45.86
CA LEU A 247 6.17 9.86 44.55
C LEU A 247 5.55 8.71 43.77
N THR A 248 4.37 8.92 43.20
CA THR A 248 3.75 7.98 42.25
C THR A 248 3.28 8.68 40.97
N THR A 249 3.25 7.93 39.88
CA THR A 249 2.92 8.48 38.55
C THR A 249 1.75 7.79 37.87
N MET A 250 1.29 6.62 38.35
CA MET A 250 0.06 6.01 37.85
C MET A 250 -1.19 6.73 38.39
N TYR A 251 -2.24 6.76 37.58
CA TYR A 251 -3.54 7.24 38.03
C TYR A 251 -4.15 6.21 38.98
N ASN A 252 -4.51 6.65 40.18
CA ASN A 252 -5.15 5.82 41.18
C ASN A 252 -5.98 6.71 42.12
N ASP A 253 -7.31 6.59 42.09
CA ASP A 253 -8.23 7.34 42.95
C ASP A 253 -8.29 6.83 44.40
N GLU A 254 -7.68 5.67 44.66
CA GLU A 254 -7.59 5.02 45.98
C GLU A 254 -6.26 5.26 46.69
N ALA A 255 -5.24 5.74 45.97
CA ALA A 255 -3.85 5.77 46.44
C ALA A 255 -3.69 6.41 47.82
N TYR A 256 -4.35 7.55 48.07
CA TYR A 256 -4.27 8.22 49.36
C TYR A 256 -4.87 7.39 50.50
N ARG A 257 -6.03 6.76 50.30
CA ARG A 257 -6.67 5.92 51.33
C ARG A 257 -5.80 4.72 51.66
N ILE A 258 -5.31 4.04 50.62
CA ILE A 258 -4.40 2.90 50.76
C ILE A 258 -3.14 3.32 51.52
N PHE A 259 -2.57 4.48 51.15
CA PHE A 259 -1.39 5.03 51.81
C PHE A 259 -1.63 5.40 53.28
N GLN A 260 -2.81 5.92 53.65
CA GLN A 260 -3.15 6.09 55.07
C GLN A 260 -3.20 4.74 55.81
N GLY A 261 -3.72 3.70 55.16
CA GLY A 261 -3.66 2.33 55.66
C GLY A 261 -2.22 1.87 55.90
N TYR A 262 -1.30 2.15 54.97
CA TYR A 262 0.13 1.87 55.15
C TYR A 262 0.69 2.60 56.37
N LYS A 263 0.42 3.91 56.51
CA LYS A 263 0.91 4.70 57.64
C LYS A 263 0.45 4.14 58.99
N GLN A 264 -0.81 3.73 59.07
CA GLN A 264 -1.39 3.15 60.29
C GLN A 264 -0.83 1.75 60.57
N ASN A 265 -0.90 0.85 59.59
CA ASN A 265 -0.56 -0.57 59.77
C ASN A 265 0.94 -0.79 59.96
N LEU A 266 1.78 0.00 59.29
CA LEU A 266 3.24 -0.10 59.35
C LEU A 266 3.86 0.87 60.35
N ARG A 267 3.04 1.68 61.05
CA ARG A 267 3.49 2.72 62.01
C ARG A 267 4.52 3.67 61.40
N LEU A 268 4.28 4.08 60.15
CA LEU A 268 5.16 5.01 59.45
C LEU A 268 5.10 6.40 60.10
N ASP A 269 6.14 7.22 59.87
CA ASP A 269 6.14 8.62 60.32
C ASP A 269 4.89 9.34 59.75
N PRO A 270 4.04 9.94 60.62
CA PRO A 270 2.83 10.63 60.19
C PRO A 270 3.11 11.83 59.27
N ASN A 271 4.35 12.31 59.19
CA ASN A 271 4.74 13.41 58.31
C ASN A 271 5.12 12.96 56.89
N ILE A 272 5.24 11.66 56.62
CA ILE A 272 5.49 11.16 55.27
C ILE A 272 4.32 11.57 54.37
N GLN A 273 4.67 12.19 53.25
CA GLN A 273 3.75 12.69 52.24
C GLN A 273 3.69 11.73 51.06
N LEU A 274 2.53 11.64 50.43
CA LEU A 274 2.34 11.06 49.11
C LEU A 274 2.08 12.21 48.14
N LEU A 275 2.85 12.27 47.05
CA LEU A 275 2.59 13.12 45.89
C LEU A 275 2.36 12.22 44.68
N ASN A 276 1.25 12.43 43.99
CA ASN A 276 0.89 11.69 42.79
C ASN A 276 0.78 12.65 41.60
N LEU A 277 1.29 12.23 40.44
CA LEU A 277 1.21 12.99 39.19
C LEU A 277 -0.21 13.48 38.89
N TYR A 278 -1.17 12.56 38.90
CA TYR A 278 -2.55 12.87 38.53
C TYR A 278 -3.26 13.71 39.60
N ASP A 279 -2.98 13.48 40.89
CA ASP A 279 -3.46 14.35 41.96
C ASP A 279 -3.00 15.80 41.79
N ASP A 280 -1.72 16.01 41.46
CA ASP A 280 -1.16 17.32 41.19
C ASP A 280 -1.84 17.98 39.98
N LEU A 281 -1.96 17.25 38.87
CA LEU A 281 -2.59 17.76 37.64
C LEU A 281 -4.07 18.12 37.86
N GLN A 282 -4.80 17.27 38.58
CA GLN A 282 -6.23 17.44 38.86
C GLN A 282 -6.51 18.33 40.08
N ALA A 283 -5.47 18.84 40.74
CA ALA A 283 -5.57 19.57 42.00
C ALA A 283 -6.42 18.81 43.05
N ARG A 284 -6.31 17.47 43.08
CA ARG A 284 -6.92 16.64 44.12
C ARG A 284 -6.10 16.79 45.38
N LYS A 285 -6.78 17.05 46.50
CA LYS A 285 -6.12 17.22 47.79
C LYS A 285 -6.66 16.20 48.79
N PRO A 286 -5.80 15.65 49.64
CA PRO A 286 -6.21 14.93 50.84
C PRO A 286 -7.25 15.69 51.66
N GLY A 287 -8.32 15.01 52.06
CA GLY A 287 -9.32 15.56 52.99
C GLY A 287 -10.25 16.61 52.39
N LEU A 288 -10.36 16.70 51.05
CA LEU A 288 -11.46 17.45 50.42
C LEU A 288 -12.80 16.90 50.92
N ALA A 289 -13.72 17.80 51.23
CA ALA A 289 -15.08 17.41 51.61
C ALA A 289 -15.74 16.71 50.43
N ALA A 290 -16.30 15.52 50.69
CA ALA A 290 -17.07 14.80 49.71
C ALA A 290 -18.30 15.61 49.30
N ARG A 291 -18.58 15.65 47.99
CA ARG A 291 -19.81 16.25 47.46
C ARG A 291 -20.72 15.11 47.00
N LYS A 292 -21.95 15.04 47.49
CA LYS A 292 -22.85 13.97 47.04
C LYS A 292 -23.15 14.14 45.54
N VAL A 293 -22.73 13.17 44.72
CA VAL A 293 -23.09 13.15 43.30
C VAL A 293 -24.47 12.52 43.15
N THR A 294 -25.30 13.16 42.32
CA THR A 294 -26.58 12.60 41.87
C THR A 294 -26.47 12.41 40.36
N PRO A 295 -26.22 11.17 39.89
CA PRO A 295 -26.20 10.90 38.46
C PRO A 295 -27.52 11.32 37.81
N TYR A 296 -27.45 11.86 36.60
CA TYR A 296 -28.65 12.16 35.82
C TYR A 296 -29.38 10.85 35.50
N VAL A 297 -30.69 10.87 35.59
CA VAL A 297 -31.58 9.77 35.21
C VAL A 297 -32.75 10.41 34.49
N ASP A 298 -33.04 9.95 33.28
CA ASP A 298 -34.19 10.47 32.52
C ASP A 298 -35.52 10.05 33.15
N ALA A 299 -36.57 10.81 32.89
CA ALA A 299 -37.89 10.57 33.47
C ALA A 299 -38.54 9.27 32.97
N ASP A 300 -38.17 8.83 31.76
CA ASP A 300 -38.65 7.57 31.17
C ASP A 300 -37.79 6.36 31.53
N TRP A 301 -36.73 6.54 32.33
CA TRP A 301 -35.88 5.45 32.78
C TRP A 301 -36.37 4.84 34.09
N HIS A 302 -36.21 3.53 34.22
CA HIS A 302 -36.64 2.76 35.39
C HIS A 302 -35.51 1.86 35.88
N GLN A 303 -35.50 1.57 37.18
CA GLN A 303 -34.50 0.66 37.75
C GLN A 303 -34.80 -0.79 37.34
N ALA A 304 -33.75 -1.51 36.96
CA ALA A 304 -33.79 -2.93 36.65
C ALA A 304 -32.78 -3.70 37.53
N PRO A 305 -32.92 -5.03 37.65
CA PRO A 305 -31.92 -5.86 38.32
C PRO A 305 -30.53 -5.69 37.70
N ALA A 306 -29.53 -5.41 38.54
CA ALA A 306 -28.12 -5.39 38.18
C ALA A 306 -27.43 -6.71 38.58
N SER A 307 -26.23 -6.93 38.06
CA SER A 307 -25.41 -8.12 38.36
C SER A 307 -24.76 -8.07 39.75
N ASP A 308 -24.59 -6.88 40.32
CA ASP A 308 -23.98 -6.66 41.64
C ASP A 308 -24.91 -5.79 42.51
N ALA A 309 -24.97 -6.09 43.80
CA ALA A 309 -25.71 -5.32 44.81
C ALA A 309 -25.19 -3.88 44.95
N SER A 310 -23.92 -3.63 44.59
CA SER A 310 -23.32 -2.29 44.58
C SER A 310 -23.73 -1.44 43.37
N THR A 311 -24.46 -2.02 42.40
CA THR A 311 -24.76 -1.39 41.11
C THR A 311 -26.25 -1.16 40.94
N ILE A 312 -26.61 0.04 40.47
CA ILE A 312 -27.99 0.39 40.09
C ILE A 312 -28.04 0.47 38.57
N ARG A 313 -28.87 -0.37 37.94
CA ARG A 313 -29.08 -0.37 36.49
C ARG A 313 -30.35 0.40 36.13
N TYR A 314 -30.25 1.26 35.13
CA TYR A 314 -31.36 2.01 34.55
C TYR A 314 -31.60 1.56 33.11
N VAL A 315 -32.87 1.26 32.79
CA VAL A 315 -33.34 0.89 31.46
C VAL A 315 -34.41 1.87 30.99
N ASP A 316 -34.55 2.06 29.69
CA ASP A 316 -35.63 2.85 29.10
C ASP A 316 -36.98 2.11 29.09
N SER A 317 -38.02 2.76 28.55
CA SER A 317 -39.37 2.21 28.39
C SER A 317 -39.44 0.94 27.52
N THR A 318 -38.43 0.65 26.70
CA THR A 318 -38.34 -0.56 25.87
C THR A 318 -37.56 -1.69 26.56
N GLY A 319 -36.96 -1.42 27.72
CA GLY A 319 -36.13 -2.35 28.46
C GLY A 319 -34.66 -2.37 28.04
N GLN A 320 -34.21 -1.45 27.17
CA GLN A 320 -32.80 -1.34 26.81
C GLN A 320 -32.00 -0.62 27.90
N ILE A 321 -30.79 -1.09 28.17
CA ILE A 321 -29.88 -0.50 29.16
C ILE A 321 -29.40 0.88 28.69
N GLN A 322 -29.51 1.85 29.59
CA GLN A 322 -29.10 3.23 29.33
C GLN A 322 -27.95 3.65 30.26
N GLN A 323 -27.99 3.25 31.53
CA GLN A 323 -26.98 3.64 32.51
C GLN A 323 -26.79 2.60 33.61
N GLU A 324 -25.55 2.40 34.07
CA GLU A 324 -25.24 1.73 35.33
C GLU A 324 -24.49 2.68 36.27
N VAL A 325 -24.92 2.73 37.53
CA VAL A 325 -24.24 3.49 38.59
C VAL A 325 -23.67 2.49 39.58
N THR A 326 -22.35 2.35 39.60
CA THR A 326 -21.66 1.51 40.58
C THR A 326 -21.22 2.36 41.75
N LYS A 327 -21.52 1.89 42.96
CA LYS A 327 -21.18 2.54 44.21
C LYS A 327 -20.07 1.80 44.94
N ARG A 328 -19.33 2.53 45.77
CA ARG A 328 -18.30 1.96 46.65
C ARG A 328 -18.98 1.18 47.78
N ALA A 329 -18.58 -0.06 47.99
CA ALA A 329 -19.23 -1.00 48.91
C ALA A 329 -19.24 -0.51 50.37
N GLU A 330 -18.22 0.23 50.77
CA GLU A 330 -17.96 0.64 52.14
C GLU A 330 -18.73 1.89 52.58
N ASN A 331 -19.20 2.73 51.65
CA ASN A 331 -19.79 4.02 52.01
C ASN A 331 -20.86 4.55 51.04
N ASP A 332 -21.31 3.75 50.07
CA ASP A 332 -22.39 4.08 49.13
C ASP A 332 -22.10 5.33 48.26
N GLN A 333 -20.85 5.79 48.20
CA GLN A 333 -20.43 6.88 47.30
C GLN A 333 -20.42 6.40 45.85
N VAL A 334 -20.74 7.29 44.90
CA VAL A 334 -20.64 6.96 43.48
C VAL A 334 -19.17 6.70 43.11
N TRP A 335 -18.91 5.57 42.46
CA TRP A 335 -17.58 5.26 41.91
C TRP A 335 -17.57 5.47 40.41
N THR A 336 -18.50 4.83 39.69
CA THR A 336 -18.61 4.96 38.24
C THR A 336 -20.04 5.22 37.80
N VAL A 337 -20.17 5.92 36.67
CA VAL A 337 -21.42 6.05 35.92
C VAL A 337 -21.13 5.65 34.48
N ASP A 338 -21.66 4.49 34.10
CA ASP A 338 -21.50 3.89 32.79
C ASP A 338 -22.73 4.18 31.95
N ARG A 339 -22.54 4.66 30.72
CA ARG A 339 -23.62 5.02 29.80
C ARG A 339 -23.54 4.17 28.55
N TYR A 340 -24.70 3.67 28.15
CA TYR A 340 -24.84 2.72 27.07
C TYR A 340 -25.59 3.33 25.89
N ARG A 341 -25.28 2.84 24.69
CA ARG A 341 -26.01 3.13 23.46
C ARG A 341 -26.12 1.84 22.66
N ASP A 342 -27.34 1.48 22.26
CA ASP A 342 -27.61 0.24 21.52
C ASP A 342 -27.06 -1.01 22.25
N GLY A 343 -27.13 -1.00 23.58
CA GLY A 343 -26.62 -2.08 24.44
C GLY A 343 -25.09 -2.09 24.65
N GLN A 344 -24.34 -1.18 24.03
CA GLN A 344 -22.87 -1.11 24.17
C GLN A 344 -22.45 0.05 25.07
N LEU A 345 -21.42 -0.17 25.90
CA LEU A 345 -20.79 0.87 26.71
C LEU A 345 -20.14 1.91 25.79
N VAL A 346 -20.54 3.19 25.93
CA VAL A 346 -19.97 4.29 25.14
C VAL A 346 -19.20 5.29 25.98
N ILE A 347 -19.60 5.49 27.25
CA ILE A 347 -18.96 6.44 28.17
C ILE A 347 -18.91 5.84 29.57
N ARG A 348 -17.78 6.03 30.26
CA ARG A 348 -17.63 5.78 31.70
C ARG A 348 -17.10 7.03 32.38
N ASP A 349 -17.85 7.54 33.35
CA ASP A 349 -17.35 8.55 34.28
C ASP A 349 -16.83 7.86 35.53
N VAL A 350 -15.61 8.21 35.94
CA VAL A 350 -14.97 7.74 37.18
C VAL A 350 -14.90 8.91 38.16
N TYR A 351 -15.47 8.71 39.34
CA TYR A 351 -15.52 9.68 40.43
C TYR A 351 -14.48 9.35 41.50
N ASP A 352 -13.76 10.36 41.97
CA ASP A 352 -12.82 10.18 43.08
C ASP A 352 -13.55 9.97 44.43
N ARG A 353 -12.79 9.76 45.50
CA ARG A 353 -13.32 9.57 46.86
C ARG A 353 -14.05 10.77 47.45
N ALA A 354 -13.79 11.96 46.92
CA ALA A 354 -14.53 13.15 47.28
C ALA A 354 -15.71 13.39 46.32
N GLU A 355 -16.01 12.40 45.45
CA GLU A 355 -17.08 12.41 44.46
C GLU A 355 -16.95 13.57 43.45
N TYR A 356 -15.72 13.99 43.17
CA TYR A 356 -15.42 14.81 41.99
C TYR A 356 -15.29 13.92 40.76
N LEU A 357 -15.88 14.35 39.63
CA LEU A 357 -15.64 13.69 38.35
C LEU A 357 -14.14 13.79 38.08
N SER A 358 -13.47 12.65 38.01
CA SER A 358 -12.02 12.57 37.90
C SER A 358 -11.64 12.26 36.46
N VAL A 359 -12.27 11.26 35.85
CA VAL A 359 -11.97 10.83 34.47
C VAL A 359 -13.27 10.53 33.73
N THR A 360 -13.35 10.94 32.47
CA THR A 360 -14.35 10.40 31.53
C THR A 360 -13.60 9.58 30.47
N GLN A 361 -14.00 8.33 30.31
CA GLN A 361 -13.50 7.42 29.28
C GLN A 361 -14.56 7.27 28.19
N THR A 362 -14.16 7.38 26.93
CA THR A 362 -15.02 7.13 25.77
C THR A 362 -14.56 5.86 25.06
N PHE A 363 -15.51 5.00 24.71
CA PHE A 363 -15.25 3.71 24.11
C PHE A 363 -15.66 3.69 22.64
N ALA A 364 -14.95 2.91 21.83
CA ALA A 364 -15.38 2.56 20.49
C ALA A 364 -16.63 1.65 20.57
N GLN A 365 -17.49 1.75 19.55
CA GLN A 365 -18.58 0.79 19.35
C GLN A 365 -18.03 -0.47 18.67
N ASP A 366 -17.13 -1.16 19.37
CA ASP A 366 -16.57 -2.45 18.99
C ASP A 366 -16.82 -3.48 20.11
N GLU A 367 -16.67 -4.77 19.79
CA GLU A 367 -16.84 -5.85 20.77
C GLU A 367 -15.75 -5.83 21.86
N ALA A 368 -14.62 -5.19 21.59
CA ALA A 368 -13.50 -5.09 22.53
C ALA A 368 -13.68 -3.96 23.57
N HIS A 369 -14.68 -3.09 23.40
CA HIS A 369 -14.84 -1.86 24.17
C HIS A 369 -13.52 -1.08 24.27
N THR A 370 -12.90 -0.82 23.11
CA THR A 370 -11.60 -0.15 23.06
C THR A 370 -11.73 1.29 23.53
N ILE A 371 -10.95 1.72 24.52
CA ILE A 371 -10.89 3.14 24.93
C ILE A 371 -10.32 3.96 23.78
N THR A 372 -11.02 5.01 23.36
CA THR A 372 -10.60 5.93 22.30
C THR A 372 -10.12 7.28 22.85
N LEU A 373 -10.64 7.67 24.03
CA LEU A 373 -10.37 8.95 24.67
C LEU A 373 -10.48 8.83 26.19
N GLU A 374 -9.53 9.41 26.91
CA GLU A 374 -9.65 9.71 28.34
C GLU A 374 -9.52 11.21 28.57
N GLN A 375 -10.41 11.79 29.37
CA GLN A 375 -10.37 13.19 29.79
C GLN A 375 -10.29 13.25 31.31
N PHE A 376 -9.22 13.84 31.83
CA PHE A 376 -8.98 13.99 33.27
C PHE A 376 -9.38 15.39 33.69
N TYR A 377 -10.15 15.49 34.76
CA TYR A 377 -10.74 16.74 35.23
C TYR A 377 -10.10 17.18 36.54
N SER A 378 -9.89 18.48 36.67
CA SER A 378 -9.60 19.08 37.97
C SER A 378 -10.81 19.00 38.90
N THR A 379 -10.58 19.20 40.19
CA THR A 379 -11.65 19.38 41.19
C THR A 379 -12.56 20.58 40.91
N HIS A 380 -12.18 21.48 39.99
CA HIS A 380 -13.02 22.60 39.52
C HIS A 380 -13.85 22.25 38.28
N GLY A 381 -13.75 21.02 37.75
CA GLY A 381 -14.51 20.55 36.58
C GLY A 381 -13.87 20.86 35.22
N ASN A 382 -12.72 21.51 35.18
CA ASN A 382 -12.00 21.77 33.92
C ASN A 382 -11.14 20.57 33.52
N VAL A 383 -11.09 20.24 32.23
CA VAL A 383 -10.19 19.21 31.70
C VAL A 383 -8.74 19.70 31.81
N VAL A 384 -7.89 18.91 32.45
CA VAL A 384 -6.46 19.21 32.67
C VAL A 384 -5.55 18.31 31.85
N LEU A 385 -6.01 17.14 31.44
CA LEU A 385 -5.26 16.21 30.62
C LEU A 385 -6.21 15.41 29.73
N THR A 386 -5.81 15.17 28.49
CA THR A 386 -6.54 14.32 27.53
C THR A 386 -5.60 13.29 26.94
N LYS A 387 -6.01 12.02 26.93
CA LYS A 387 -5.29 10.95 26.23
C LYS A 387 -6.11 10.47 25.05
N ARG A 388 -5.49 10.35 23.89
CA ARG A 388 -6.12 9.84 22.68
C ARG A 388 -5.47 8.53 22.29
N TYR A 389 -6.30 7.59 21.85
CA TYR A 389 -5.86 6.25 21.47
C TYR A 389 -6.12 6.01 19.99
N LYS A 390 -5.33 5.12 19.40
CA LYS A 390 -5.52 4.62 18.04
C LYS A 390 -6.63 3.55 18.05
N PRO A 391 -7.19 3.18 16.87
CA PRO A 391 -8.20 2.13 16.79
C PRO A 391 -7.77 0.76 17.32
N ASN A 392 -6.46 0.50 17.39
CA ASN A 392 -5.91 -0.74 17.97
C ASN A 392 -5.68 -0.67 19.49
N GLY A 393 -6.13 0.41 20.16
CA GLY A 393 -5.96 0.62 21.60
C GLY A 393 -4.62 1.23 22.02
N ASP A 394 -3.67 1.42 21.10
CA ASP A 394 -2.39 2.05 21.44
C ASP A 394 -2.56 3.54 21.74
N LEU A 395 -1.84 4.03 22.75
CA LEU A 395 -1.75 5.46 23.01
C LEU A 395 -1.20 6.20 21.78
N ARG A 396 -1.94 7.21 21.32
CA ARG A 396 -1.54 8.10 20.22
C ARG A 396 -0.79 9.31 20.75
N GLU A 397 -1.38 9.99 21.73
CA GLU A 397 -0.84 11.21 22.32
C GLU A 397 -1.51 11.52 23.67
N ILE A 398 -0.79 12.27 24.50
CA ILE A 398 -1.29 12.87 25.74
C ILE A 398 -1.17 14.39 25.62
N GLN A 399 -2.28 15.09 25.77
CA GLN A 399 -2.38 16.53 25.76
C GLN A 399 -2.56 17.06 27.19
N LEU A 400 -1.64 17.90 27.65
CA LEU A 400 -1.76 18.61 28.92
C LEU A 400 -2.37 19.99 28.67
N LEU A 401 -3.38 20.35 29.46
CA LEU A 401 -4.15 21.58 29.31
C LEU A 401 -3.91 22.49 30.53
N ASN A 402 -3.99 23.81 30.34
CA ASN A 402 -3.99 24.76 31.45
C ASN A 402 -5.40 24.94 32.03
N SER A 403 -5.54 25.74 33.11
CA SER A 403 -6.83 26.00 33.75
C SER A 403 -7.86 26.72 32.86
N ALA A 404 -7.43 27.31 31.74
CA ALA A 404 -8.29 27.92 30.73
C ALA A 404 -8.65 26.95 29.59
N GLY A 405 -8.26 25.67 29.69
CA GLY A 405 -8.50 24.66 28.66
C GLY A 405 -7.59 24.78 27.43
N GLN A 406 -6.52 25.58 27.50
CA GLN A 406 -5.59 25.75 26.39
C GLN A 406 -4.51 24.67 26.43
N LEU A 407 -4.16 24.14 25.26
CA LEU A 407 -3.08 23.16 25.11
C LEU A 407 -1.75 23.75 25.56
N ARG A 408 -1.07 23.01 26.44
CA ARG A 408 0.19 23.41 27.05
C ARG A 408 1.35 22.57 26.55
N ASN A 409 1.23 21.24 26.66
CA ASN A 409 2.23 20.27 26.21
C ASN A 409 1.54 19.09 25.53
N VAL A 410 2.27 18.42 24.63
CA VAL A 410 1.88 17.13 24.05
C VAL A 410 3.00 16.13 24.32
N PHE A 411 2.64 14.93 24.77
CA PHE A 411 3.54 13.82 25.03
C PHE A 411 3.16 12.62 24.17
N ALA A 412 4.16 11.85 23.71
CA ALA A 412 3.90 10.63 22.97
C ALA A 412 3.61 9.45 23.90
N THR A 413 4.15 9.46 25.13
CA THR A 413 4.04 8.35 26.08
C THR A 413 3.78 8.83 27.51
N GLU A 414 3.20 7.95 28.34
CA GLU A 414 3.07 8.14 29.80
C GLU A 414 4.42 8.36 30.49
N GLU A 415 5.46 7.71 29.97
CA GLU A 415 6.83 7.83 30.49
C GLU A 415 7.33 9.27 30.34
N GLU A 416 7.11 9.91 29.18
CA GLU A 416 7.53 11.30 28.96
C GLU A 416 6.82 12.28 29.89
N LEU A 417 5.51 12.11 30.08
CA LEU A 417 4.72 12.89 31.04
C LEU A 417 5.26 12.71 32.46
N SER A 418 5.48 11.46 32.88
CA SER A 418 5.99 11.10 34.20
C SER A 418 7.36 11.74 34.46
N LEU A 419 8.28 11.66 33.51
CA LEU A 419 9.62 12.24 33.62
C LEU A 419 9.57 13.77 33.71
N GLN A 420 8.72 14.44 32.93
CA GLN A 420 8.59 15.89 32.99
C GLN A 420 8.08 16.34 34.37
N TRP A 421 7.08 15.65 34.92
CA TRP A 421 6.57 15.96 36.26
C TRP A 421 7.60 15.67 37.36
N LEU A 422 8.23 14.49 37.34
CA LEU A 422 9.27 14.11 38.30
C LEU A 422 10.42 15.12 38.30
N GLN A 423 10.89 15.54 37.12
CA GLN A 423 11.94 16.56 37.01
C GLN A 423 11.51 17.88 37.68
N GLY A 424 10.26 18.30 37.49
CA GLY A 424 9.74 19.50 38.13
C GLY A 424 9.63 19.38 39.66
N VAL A 425 9.20 18.22 40.18
CA VAL A 425 9.19 17.93 41.63
C VAL A 425 10.60 18.00 42.21
N LEU A 426 11.55 17.29 41.59
CA LEU A 426 12.91 17.12 42.11
C LEU A 426 13.73 18.41 42.03
N THR A 427 13.59 19.19 40.95
CA THR A 427 14.29 20.48 40.80
C THR A 427 13.74 21.57 41.72
N GLY A 428 12.49 21.43 42.18
CA GLY A 428 11.89 22.33 43.18
C GLY A 428 12.47 22.14 44.59
N ALA A 429 13.12 21.01 44.87
CA ALA A 429 13.69 20.69 46.17
C ALA A 429 15.21 20.94 46.21
N LYS A 430 15.70 21.52 47.31
CA LYS A 430 17.15 21.68 47.54
C LYS A 430 17.75 20.32 47.85
N GLN A 431 18.81 19.95 47.12
CA GLN A 431 19.55 18.68 47.31
C GLN A 431 18.67 17.43 47.21
N ALA A 432 17.78 17.40 46.22
CA ALA A 432 16.90 16.25 46.02
C ALA A 432 17.68 14.95 45.85
N SER A 433 17.21 13.90 46.51
CA SER A 433 17.69 12.52 46.38
C SER A 433 16.49 11.62 46.07
N LEU A 434 16.52 10.96 44.92
CA LEU A 434 15.46 10.06 44.49
C LEU A 434 15.90 8.60 44.62
N MET A 435 15.18 7.86 45.46
CA MET A 435 15.30 6.42 45.60
C MET A 435 14.29 5.71 44.68
N LEU A 436 14.75 4.76 43.88
CA LEU A 436 13.92 4.03 42.90
C LEU A 436 14.54 2.70 42.48
N ASP A 437 13.70 1.71 42.12
CA ASP A 437 14.13 0.41 41.61
C ASP A 437 14.83 0.56 40.25
N VAL A 438 16.00 -0.07 40.10
CA VAL A 438 16.79 -0.07 38.86
C VAL A 438 16.09 -0.74 37.69
N ARG A 439 15.12 -1.61 37.94
CA ARG A 439 14.30 -2.28 36.91
C ARG A 439 13.16 -1.41 36.40
N SER A 440 12.87 -0.28 37.05
CA SER A 440 11.84 0.63 36.59
C SER A 440 12.24 1.30 35.27
N GLN A 441 11.29 1.46 34.34
CA GLN A 441 11.52 2.20 33.09
C GLN A 441 11.97 3.64 33.37
N VAL A 442 11.42 4.25 34.42
CA VAL A 442 11.82 5.58 34.91
C VAL A 442 13.31 5.63 35.28
N PHE A 443 13.88 4.59 35.91
CA PHE A 443 15.33 4.56 36.19
C PHE A 443 16.14 4.59 34.90
N THR A 444 15.80 3.74 33.93
CA THR A 444 16.48 3.70 32.62
C THR A 444 16.40 5.05 31.91
N ALA A 445 15.24 5.69 31.90
CA ALA A 445 15.09 6.99 31.25
C ALA A 445 15.81 8.13 31.97
N LEU A 446 15.74 8.19 33.31
CA LEU A 446 16.46 9.20 34.10
C LEU A 446 17.99 9.03 33.98
N SER A 447 18.46 7.79 33.96
CA SER A 447 19.90 7.50 33.89
C SER A 447 20.48 7.60 32.48
N GLY A 448 19.65 7.42 31.44
CA GLY A 448 20.03 7.53 30.04
C GLY A 448 19.96 8.95 29.47
N ARG A 449 18.92 9.73 29.81
CA ARG A 449 18.65 11.05 29.20
C ARG A 449 19.46 12.20 29.80
N PHE A 450 19.87 12.12 31.06
CA PHE A 450 20.51 13.24 31.74
C PHE A 450 22.01 13.02 31.92
N GLN A 451 22.83 13.77 31.17
CA GLN A 451 24.29 13.78 31.38
C GLN A 451 24.69 14.39 32.74
N ARG A 452 23.85 15.27 33.30
CA ARG A 452 23.94 15.82 34.65
C ARG A 452 22.53 16.02 35.20
N VAL A 453 22.09 15.17 36.12
CA VAL A 453 20.87 15.41 36.90
C VAL A 453 21.18 16.39 38.04
N PRO A 454 20.29 17.37 38.32
CA PRO A 454 20.45 18.30 39.45
C PRO A 454 20.10 17.67 40.82
N PHE A 455 19.86 16.35 40.84
CA PHE A 455 19.48 15.57 42.01
C PHE A 455 20.32 14.28 42.05
N ASN A 456 20.43 13.67 43.22
CA ASN A 456 21.11 12.38 43.37
C ASN A 456 20.14 11.24 43.07
N LEU A 457 20.59 10.21 42.36
CA LEU A 457 19.87 8.95 42.25
C LEU A 457 20.40 7.95 43.27
N THR A 458 19.48 7.32 43.98
CA THR A 458 19.73 6.25 44.96
C THR A 458 19.07 4.97 44.44
N PRO A 459 19.73 4.25 43.52
CA PRO A 459 19.22 3.00 42.95
C PRO A 459 18.93 1.95 44.03
N VAL A 460 17.80 1.26 43.89
CA VAL A 460 17.41 0.09 44.69
C VAL A 460 17.60 -1.16 43.84
N VAL A 461 18.37 -2.11 44.35
CA VAL A 461 18.76 -3.34 43.65
C VAL A 461 18.32 -4.55 44.46
N SER A 462 17.48 -5.38 43.86
CA SER A 462 16.99 -6.62 44.48
C SER A 462 17.71 -7.89 44.00
N GLU A 463 18.39 -7.80 42.86
CA GLU A 463 19.09 -8.90 42.18
C GLU A 463 20.30 -8.34 41.44
N ILE A 464 21.26 -9.20 41.06
CA ILE A 464 22.44 -8.74 40.29
C ILE A 464 21.96 -8.18 38.95
N PRO A 465 22.18 -6.88 38.67
CA PRO A 465 21.72 -6.26 37.43
C PRO A 465 22.42 -6.85 36.20
N ASP A 466 21.76 -6.78 35.04
CA ASP A 466 22.37 -7.17 33.78
C ASP A 466 23.58 -6.26 33.43
N PRO A 467 24.47 -6.69 32.50
CA PRO A 467 25.66 -5.93 32.16
C PRO A 467 25.41 -4.50 31.64
N ALA A 468 24.26 -4.23 31.01
CA ALA A 468 23.94 -2.90 30.51
C ALA A 468 23.57 -1.96 31.66
N LEU A 469 22.75 -2.43 32.60
CA LEU A 469 22.39 -1.71 33.81
C LEU A 469 23.60 -1.52 34.73
N MET A 470 24.50 -2.50 34.81
CA MET A 470 25.77 -2.37 35.54
C MET A 470 26.65 -1.24 35.02
N LYS A 471 26.69 -1.00 33.69
CA LYS A 471 27.42 0.16 33.12
C LYS A 471 26.81 1.50 33.53
N VAL A 472 25.49 1.56 33.63
CA VAL A 472 24.78 2.76 34.08
C VAL A 472 25.06 3.03 35.56
N LEU A 473 25.00 1.98 36.38
CA LEU A 473 25.29 2.06 37.81
C LEU A 473 26.72 2.50 38.10
N ASN A 474 27.64 2.22 37.17
CA ASN A 474 29.05 2.56 37.29
C ASN A 474 29.39 4.06 37.09
N ARG A 475 28.41 4.95 36.93
CA ARG A 475 28.62 6.39 36.66
C ARG A 475 28.70 7.21 37.97
N PRO A 476 29.88 7.67 38.41
CA PRO A 476 30.04 8.28 39.74
C PRO A 476 29.37 9.64 39.91
N SER A 477 29.11 10.34 38.81
CA SER A 477 28.40 11.63 38.80
C SER A 477 26.89 11.48 39.03
N LEU A 478 26.35 10.26 38.92
CA LEU A 478 24.91 9.99 38.96
C LEU A 478 24.50 9.32 40.28
N ILE A 479 25.35 8.43 40.80
CA ILE A 479 25.05 7.54 41.93
C ILE A 479 26.10 7.74 43.01
N ARG A 480 25.65 7.97 44.25
CA ARG A 480 26.53 8.08 45.43
C ARG A 480 26.35 6.90 46.39
N GLU A 481 25.13 6.40 46.49
CA GLU A 481 24.75 5.28 47.35
C GLU A 481 23.89 4.30 46.57
N LEU A 482 24.04 3.01 46.85
CA LEU A 482 23.28 1.91 46.28
C LEU A 482 22.52 1.22 47.41
N ILE A 483 21.20 1.10 47.29
CA ILE A 483 20.39 0.31 48.22
C ILE A 483 20.27 -1.09 47.69
N VAL A 484 20.50 -2.07 48.56
CA VAL A 484 20.42 -3.48 48.22
C VAL A 484 19.43 -4.17 49.15
N THR A 485 18.49 -4.95 48.60
CA THR A 485 17.45 -5.60 49.42
C THR A 485 17.83 -6.97 49.98
N LYS A 486 18.94 -7.56 49.50
CA LYS A 486 19.46 -8.86 49.94
C LYS A 486 20.92 -8.75 50.37
N LYS A 487 21.28 -9.18 51.59
CA LYS A 487 22.68 -9.17 52.07
C LYS A 487 23.65 -9.89 51.13
N ALA A 488 23.20 -10.98 50.48
CA ALA A 488 24.03 -11.80 49.61
C ALA A 488 24.62 -11.00 48.44
N ILE A 489 23.82 -10.16 47.76
CA ILE A 489 24.27 -9.42 46.57
C ILE A 489 25.05 -8.15 46.93
N ALA A 490 25.01 -7.71 48.19
CA ALA A 490 25.71 -6.50 48.63
C ALA A 490 27.24 -6.64 48.51
N ARG A 491 27.79 -7.83 48.85
CA ARG A 491 29.23 -8.09 48.72
C ARG A 491 29.67 -8.07 47.27
N ASP A 492 28.94 -8.77 46.40
CA ASP A 492 29.26 -8.89 44.97
C ASP A 492 29.24 -7.52 44.28
N LEU A 493 28.27 -6.67 44.60
CA LEU A 493 28.18 -5.32 44.06
C LEU A 493 29.28 -4.41 44.63
N GLN A 494 29.60 -4.54 45.91
CA GLN A 494 30.67 -3.76 46.54
C GLN A 494 32.04 -4.06 45.90
N GLU A 495 32.31 -5.34 45.59
CA GLU A 495 33.50 -5.78 44.88
C GLU A 495 33.50 -5.32 43.41
N PHE A 496 32.40 -5.52 42.68
CA PHE A 496 32.29 -5.11 41.27
C PHE A 496 32.55 -3.61 41.05
N PHE A 497 32.14 -2.77 42.00
CA PHE A 497 32.35 -1.32 41.91
C PHE A 497 33.65 -0.83 42.56
N ASP A 498 34.59 -1.71 42.94
CA ASP A 498 35.85 -1.36 43.60
C ASP A 498 35.67 -0.48 44.85
N ASN A 499 34.62 -0.74 45.64
CA ASN A 499 34.25 0.07 46.80
C ASN A 499 33.94 1.56 46.52
N ARG A 500 33.71 1.96 45.26
CA ARG A 500 33.47 3.37 44.88
C ARG A 500 32.14 3.93 45.37
N PHE A 501 31.17 3.07 45.65
CA PHE A 501 29.86 3.45 46.15
C PHE A 501 29.63 2.87 47.54
N ARG A 502 28.82 3.57 48.33
CA ARG A 502 28.32 3.01 49.58
C ARG A 502 27.15 2.08 49.27
N VAL A 503 27.34 0.78 49.47
CA VAL A 503 26.25 -0.21 49.42
C VAL A 503 25.58 -0.29 50.79
N ILE A 504 24.28 -0.02 50.84
CA ILE A 504 23.48 -0.06 52.06
C ILE A 504 22.48 -1.19 51.93
N VAL A 505 22.53 -2.13 52.85
CA VAL A 505 21.54 -3.20 52.89
C VAL A 505 20.29 -2.69 53.60
N VAL A 506 19.17 -2.73 52.91
CA VAL A 506 17.83 -2.51 53.46
C VAL A 506 17.07 -3.81 53.22
N GLU A 507 17.10 -4.72 54.19
CA GLU A 507 16.51 -6.04 54.03
C GLU A 507 15.01 -5.91 53.73
N ALA A 508 14.60 -6.44 52.58
CA ALA A 508 13.19 -6.71 52.34
C ALA A 508 12.80 -7.86 53.27
N VAL A 509 11.73 -7.67 54.05
CA VAL A 509 11.09 -8.80 54.71
C VAL A 509 10.47 -9.65 53.59
N THR A 510 10.61 -10.97 53.61
CA THR A 510 10.42 -11.82 52.41
C THR A 510 8.95 -12.08 52.06
N ALA A 511 8.57 -11.93 50.77
CA ALA A 511 7.93 -12.96 49.92
C ALA A 511 7.68 -12.44 48.48
N ASP A 512 7.47 -13.40 47.57
CA ASP A 512 7.60 -13.38 46.11
C ASP A 512 6.85 -12.28 45.34
N ALA A 513 7.47 -11.88 44.22
CA ALA A 513 6.96 -10.87 43.30
C ALA A 513 5.88 -11.46 42.39
N GLY A 514 4.64 -11.03 42.59
CA GLY A 514 3.63 -11.04 41.55
C GLY A 514 3.67 -9.70 40.82
N ASP A 515 3.77 -9.75 39.50
CA ASP A 515 3.38 -8.62 38.65
C ASP A 515 1.89 -8.28 38.90
N PHE A 516 1.46 -7.04 38.62
CA PHE A 516 0.20 -6.62 37.95
C PHE A 516 -0.15 -5.15 38.32
N HIS A 517 -0.40 -4.26 37.34
CA HIS A 517 -1.65 -3.84 36.65
C HIS A 517 -2.31 -2.56 37.20
N VAL A 518 -2.62 -1.67 36.25
CA VAL A 518 -3.38 -0.42 36.40
C VAL A 518 -4.78 -0.72 36.93
N VAL A 519 -5.21 -0.07 38.02
CA VAL A 519 -6.60 -0.12 38.49
C VAL A 519 -7.38 1.05 37.92
N LEU A 520 -7.72 0.93 36.64
CA LEU A 520 -8.95 1.50 36.12
C LEU A 520 -9.96 0.36 36.12
N PRO A 521 -11.22 0.56 36.54
CA PRO A 521 -12.23 -0.47 36.41
C PRO A 521 -12.26 -0.91 34.94
N GLN A 522 -11.89 -2.17 34.68
CA GLN A 522 -12.00 -2.77 33.36
C GLN A 522 -13.49 -2.80 32.99
N ALA A 523 -13.85 -2.44 31.77
CA ALA A 523 -15.19 -2.71 31.26
C ALA A 523 -15.38 -4.23 31.32
N ARG A 524 -16.30 -4.71 32.18
CA ARG A 524 -16.77 -6.09 32.09
C ARG A 524 -17.69 -6.12 30.87
N GLY A 525 -17.30 -6.89 29.86
CA GLY A 525 -18.16 -7.22 28.72
C GLY A 525 -19.42 -7.96 29.15
#